data_AF-W2BWJ4-F1
#
_entry.id   AF-W2BWJ4-F1
#
_cell.length_a   1.000
_cell.length_b   1.000
_cell.length_c   1.000
_cell.angle_alpha   90.00
_cell.angle_beta   90.00
_cell.angle_gamma   90.00
#
_symmetry.space_group_name_H-M   'P 1'
#
loop_
_entity.id
_entity.type
_entity.pdbx_description
1 polymer ?
#
loop_
_entity_poly.entity_id
_entity_poly.type
_entity_poly.pdbx_seq_one_letter_code
_entity_poly.pdbx_strand_id
1 'polypeptide(L)' 'MKEEKYYLEMDRYDRSILINALNELRSKQLSEDRPADPINELILKVSEAPLRKSRNMTCRTNEER' A
#
# COMPACT_ATOMS: atom_id res chain seq x y z
N MET A 1 -14.79 -10.42 20.05
CA MET A 1 -14.15 -9.15 20.45
C MET A 1 -14.01 -8.31 19.19
N LYS A 2 -14.31 -7.01 19.21
CA LYS A 2 -14.08 -6.17 18.01
C LYS A 2 -12.58 -5.85 17.97
N GLU A 3 -11.89 -6.30 16.93
CA GLU A 3 -10.51 -5.91 16.68
C GLU A 3 -10.45 -4.39 16.43
N GLU A 4 -9.53 -3.71 17.10
CA GLU A 4 -9.27 -2.29 16.86
C GLU A 4 -8.59 -2.13 15.50
N LYS A 5 -9.07 -1.17 14.71
CA LYS A 5 -8.56 -0.90 13.35
C LYS A 5 -7.96 0.50 13.30
N TYR A 6 -6.81 0.62 12.65
CA TYR A 6 -6.16 1.90 12.36
C TYR A 6 -6.65 2.45 11.01
N TYR A 7 -6.83 3.77 10.94
CA TYR A 7 -7.01 4.50 9.68
C TYR A 7 -5.72 5.24 9.36
N LEU A 8 -5.15 4.97 8.18
CA LEU A 8 -3.93 5.62 7.70
C LEU A 8 -4.25 6.28 6.35
N GLU A 9 -3.98 7.59 6.25
CA GLU A 9 -3.99 8.31 4.98
C GLU A 9 -2.58 8.32 4.41
N MET A 10 -2.47 8.11 3.10
CA MET A 10 -1.21 7.95 2.39
C MET A 10 -1.28 8.62 1.03
N ASP A 11 -0.18 9.22 0.60
CA ASP A 11 -0.07 9.70 -0.77
C ASP A 11 0.43 8.60 -1.74
N ARG A 12 0.64 8.95 -3.02
CA ARG A 12 1.13 7.99 -4.03
C ARG A 12 2.55 7.49 -3.73
N TYR A 13 3.38 8.33 -3.13
CA TYR A 13 4.77 8.00 -2.82
C TYR A 13 4.84 7.03 -1.65
N ASP A 14 4.12 7.32 -0.56
CA ASP A 14 4.01 6.43 0.60
C ASP A 14 3.45 5.06 0.20
N ARG A 15 2.43 5.03 -0.66
CA ARG A 15 1.84 3.79 -1.18
C ARG A 15 2.86 2.97 -1.96
N SER A 16 3.71 3.62 -2.76
CA SER A 16 4.79 2.94 -3.50
C SER A 16 5.83 2.32 -2.56
N ILE A 17 6.26 3.09 -1.55
CA ILE A 17 7.21 2.60 -0.53
C ILE A 17 6.65 1.38 0.18
N LEU A 18 5.40 1.44 0.66
CA LEU A 18 4.79 0.31 1.37
C LEU A 18 4.67 -0.93 0.49
N ILE A 19 4.21 -0.78 -0.76
CA ILE A 19 4.07 -1.92 -1.68
C ILE A 19 5.44 -2.57 -1.93
N ASN A 20 6.49 -1.78 -2.13
CA ASN A 20 7.83 -2.30 -2.34
C ASN A 20 8.36 -3.03 -1.09
N ALA A 21 8.24 -2.43 0.09
CA ALA A 21 8.66 -3.05 1.34
C ALA A 21 7.91 -4.38 1.62
N LEU A 22 6.59 -4.42 1.37
CA LEU A 22 5.80 -5.64 1.53
C LEU A 22 6.20 -6.71 0.50
N ASN A 23 6.51 -6.32 -0.74
CA ASN A 23 6.98 -7.25 -1.76
C ASN A 23 8.37 -7.84 -1.45
N GLU A 24 9.28 -7.04 -0.91
CA GLU A 24 10.58 -7.51 -0.41
C GLU A 24 10.39 -8.53 0.72
N LEU A 25 9.53 -8.21 1.70
CA LEU A 25 9.22 -9.10 2.81
C LEU A 25 8.57 -10.41 2.34
N ARG A 26 7.62 -10.34 1.39
CA ARG A 26 7.00 -11.52 0.77
C ARG A 26 8.03 -12.39 0.09
N SER A 27 8.90 -11.79 -0.73
CA SER A 27 9.93 -12.52 -1.48
C SER A 27 10.89 -13.23 -0.54
N LYS A 28 11.27 -12.58 0.57
CA LYS A 28 12.07 -13.19 1.63
C LYS A 28 11.36 -14.38 2.29
N GLN A 29 10.07 -14.26 2.63
CA GLN A 29 9.34 -15.39 3.22
C GLN A 29 9.21 -16.58 2.27
N LEU A 30 8.90 -16.33 1.00
CA LEU A 30 8.84 -17.38 -0.02
C LEU A 30 10.21 -18.04 -0.24
N SER A 31 11.31 -17.28 -0.16
CA SER A 31 12.66 -17.86 -0.25
C SER A 31 13.03 -18.76 0.93
N GLU A 32 12.33 -18.60 2.06
CA GLU A 32 12.52 -19.39 3.28
C GLU A 32 11.44 -20.49 3.42
N ASP A 33 10.67 -20.79 2.36
CA ASP A 33 9.53 -21.72 2.36
C ASP A 33 8.49 -21.44 3.48
N ARG A 34 8.34 -20.16 3.85
CA ARG A 34 7.36 -19.72 4.86
C ARG A 34 6.07 -19.20 4.22
N PRO A 35 4.92 -19.39 4.89
CA PRO A 35 3.65 -18.89 4.41
C PRO A 35 3.63 -17.35 4.41
N ALA A 36 3.35 -16.76 3.24
CA ALA A 36 3.29 -15.31 3.05
C ALA A 36 1.87 -14.77 2.90
N ASP A 37 0.84 -15.58 3.19
CA ASP A 37 -0.58 -15.21 3.07
C ASP A 37 -0.95 -13.92 3.81
N PRO A 38 -0.48 -13.68 5.05
CA PRO A 38 -0.76 -12.42 5.74
C PRO A 38 -0.18 -11.20 5.01
N ILE A 39 0.99 -11.36 4.37
CA ILE A 39 1.63 -10.29 3.60
C ILE A 39 0.87 -10.06 2.29
N ASN A 40 0.43 -11.13 1.63
CA ASN A 40 -0.40 -11.04 0.42
C ASN A 40 -1.70 -10.25 0.68
N GLU A 41 -2.38 -10.52 1.80
CA GLU A 41 -3.57 -9.76 2.19
C GLU A 41 -3.29 -8.27 2.41
N LEU A 42 -2.13 -7.93 3.01
CA LEU A 42 -1.75 -6.53 3.22
C LEU A 42 -1.42 -5.83 1.89
N ILE A 43 -0.73 -6.50 0.98
CA ILE A 43 -0.46 -5.97 -0.38
C ILE A 43 -1.77 -5.68 -1.10
N LEU A 44 -2.75 -6.59 -1.04
CA LEU A 44 -4.08 -6.37 -1.61
C LEU A 44 -4.78 -5.16 -0.98
N LYS A 45 -4.81 -5.08 0.36
CA LYS A 45 -5.42 -3.95 1.08
C LYS A 45 -4.81 -2.59 0.69
N VAL A 46 -3.48 -2.52 0.57
CA VAL A 46 -2.78 -1.27 0.19
C VAL A 46 -2.94 -0.96 -1.31
N SER A 47 -2.99 -1.99 -2.15
CA SER A 47 -3.18 -1.82 -3.59
C SER A 47 -4.60 -1.35 -3.93
N GLU A 48 -5.61 -1.93 -3.29
CA GLU A 48 -7.03 -1.65 -3.52
C GLU A 48 -7.56 -0.48 -2.69
N ALA A 49 -6.74 0.09 -1.81
CA ALA A 49 -7.11 1.24 -0.99
C ALA A 49 -7.63 2.39 -1.88
N PRO A 50 -8.86 2.89 -1.64
CA PRO A 50 -9.44 3.93 -2.47
C PRO A 50 -8.71 5.25 -2.29
N LEU A 51 -8.45 5.96 -3.41
CA LEU A 51 -7.98 7.34 -3.34
C LEU A 51 -9.10 8.25 -2.85
N ARG A 52 -8.91 8.85 -1.66
CA ARG A 52 -9.70 9.99 -1.25
C ARG A 52 -9.20 11.23 -2.01
N LYS A 53 -10.02 11.76 -2.92
CA LYS A 53 -9.76 13.08 -3.53
C LYS A 53 -9.79 14.10 -2.39
N SER A 54 -8.62 14.60 -1.98
CA SER A 54 -8.60 15.77 -1.10
C SER A 54 -9.30 16.90 -1.84
N ARG A 55 -10.25 17.58 -1.18
CA ARG A 55 -11.01 18.69 -1.81
C ARG A 55 -10.12 19.87 -2.22
N ASN A 56 -8.83 19.86 -1.87
CA ASN A 56 -7.93 21.01 -1.91
C ASN A 56 -6.63 20.76 -2.67
N MET A 57 -6.67 20.16 -3.86
CA MET A 57 -5.48 20.12 -4.71
C MET A 57 -5.85 20.32 -6.18
N THR A 58 -5.89 21.59 -6.61
CA THR A 58 -5.71 21.96 -8.02
C THR A 58 -4.29 21.59 -8.44
N CYS A 59 -4.03 20.30 -8.70
CA CYS A 59 -2.83 19.89 -9.43
C CYS A 59 -3.09 20.07 -10.93
N ARG A 60 -2.52 21.13 -11.50
CA ARG A 60 -2.23 21.19 -12.94
C ARG A 60 -1.29 20.03 -13.25
N THR A 61 -1.77 19.00 -13.93
CA THR A 61 -0.89 18.03 -14.59
C THR A 61 -0.30 18.73 -15.81
N ASN A 62 0.93 19.23 -15.69
CA ASN A 62 1.76 19.43 -16.86
C ASN A 62 2.29 18.06 -17.28
N GLU A 63 1.65 17.52 -18.29
CA GLU A 63 2.12 16.42 -19.11
C GLU A 63 3.25 16.97 -19.97
N GLU A 64 4.50 16.83 -19.54
CA GLU A 64 5.69 17.14 -20.35
C GLU A 64 6.93 16.53 -19.70
N ARG A 65 7.34 15.33 -20.14
CA ARG A 65 8.58 15.09 -20.90
C ARG A 65 8.95 13.60 -20.93
#